data_AF-A0A3D3WFJ2-F1
#
_entry.id   AF-A0A3D3WFJ2-F1
#
_cell.length_a   1.000
_cell.length_b   1.000
_cell.length_c   1.000
_cell.angle_alpha   90.00
_cell.angle_beta   90.00
_cell.angle_gamma   90.00
#
_symmetry.space_group_name_H-M   'P 1'
#
loop_
_entity.id
_entity.type
_entity.pdbx_description
1 polymer ?
#
loop_
_entity_poly.entity_id
_entity_poly.type
_entity_poly.pdbx_seq_one_letter_code
_entity_poly.pdbx_strand_id
1 'polypeptide(L)' 'RLYVTTSLFSTWDNQFYPEIRQQGGVMVMIDCDPVNGGMSINPDFMVNFGNEPNGPSRCHEMRYPGGDCTSDIWL' A
#
# COMPACT_ATOMS: atom_id res chain seq x y z
N ARG A 1 -5.85 5.60 10.78
CA ARG A 1 -4.68 5.02 10.10
C ARG A 1 -5.17 4.46 8.78
N LEU A 2 -4.53 4.82 7.69
CA LEU A 2 -4.79 4.32 6.36
C LEU A 2 -3.47 3.84 5.80
N TYR A 3 -3.40 2.64 5.22
CA TYR A 3 -2.20 2.25 4.47
C TYR A 3 -2.53 2.21 2.99
N VAL A 4 -1.53 2.56 2.19
CA VAL A 4 -1.65 2.71 0.75
C VAL A 4 -0.53 1.94 0.09
N THR A 5 -0.87 1.19 -0.95
CA THR A 5 0.07 0.46 -1.81
C THR A 5 0.14 1.09 -3.20
N THR A 6 1.21 0.84 -3.95
CA THR A 6 1.49 1.58 -5.20
C THR A 6 1.25 0.81 -6.50
N SER A 7 0.82 -0.45 -6.47
CA SER A 7 0.47 -1.21 -7.68
C SER A 7 -1.04 -1.33 -7.85
N LEU A 8 -1.47 -1.29 -9.12
CA LEU A 8 -2.87 -1.46 -9.52
C LEU A 8 -3.04 -2.73 -10.35
N PHE A 9 -2.44 -2.75 -11.54
CA PHE A 9 -2.57 -3.88 -12.46
C PHE A 9 -1.36 -3.97 -13.35
N SER A 10 -0.82 -5.19 -13.49
CA SER A 10 0.54 -5.35 -13.98
C SER A 10 0.82 -4.74 -15.37
N THR A 11 -0.14 -4.80 -16.30
CA THR A 11 0.01 -4.23 -17.65
C THR A 11 -0.04 -2.70 -17.63
N TRP A 12 -0.89 -2.11 -16.79
CA TRP A 12 -1.03 -0.66 -16.65
C TRP A 12 0.15 -0.08 -15.90
N ASP A 13 0.57 -0.73 -14.82
CA ASP A 13 1.79 -0.41 -14.09
C ASP A 13 2.99 -0.36 -15.04
N ASN A 14 3.13 -1.34 -15.94
CA ASN A 14 4.21 -1.36 -16.93
C ASN A 14 4.12 -0.22 -17.96
N GLN A 15 2.90 0.25 -18.27
CA GLN A 15 2.67 1.30 -19.25
C GLN A 15 2.94 2.69 -18.67
N PHE A 16 2.46 2.95 -17.46
CA PHE A 16 2.51 4.28 -16.84
C PHE A 16 3.70 4.47 -15.90
N TYR A 17 4.21 3.39 -15.30
CA TYR A 17 5.31 3.39 -14.33
C TYR A 17 6.29 2.23 -14.60
N PRO A 18 6.97 2.23 -15.76
CA PRO A 18 7.76 1.08 -16.22
C PRO A 18 8.86 0.64 -15.22
N GLU A 19 9.36 1.57 -14.39
CA GLU A 19 10.39 1.31 -13.38
C GLU A 19 9.91 0.40 -12.24
N ILE A 20 8.59 0.32 -11.99
CA ILE A 20 8.03 -0.50 -10.90
C ILE A 20 8.33 -2.00 -11.08
N ARG A 21 8.65 -2.45 -12.30
CA ARG A 21 9.12 -3.81 -12.57
C ARG A 21 10.47 -4.12 -11.92
N GLN A 22 11.33 -3.10 -11.76
CA GLN A 22 12.68 -3.23 -11.22
C GLN A 22 12.75 -2.75 -9.77
N GLN A 23 11.87 -1.83 -9.37
CA GLN A 23 11.88 -1.22 -8.05
C GLN A 23 10.87 -1.86 -7.07
N GLY A 24 9.83 -2.52 -7.58
CA GLY A 24 8.76 -3.07 -6.75
C GLY A 24 7.80 -1.99 -6.25
N GLY A 25 6.78 -2.42 -5.52
CA GLY A 25 5.82 -1.55 -4.85
C GLY A 25 6.29 -1.13 -3.46
N VAL A 26 5.64 -0.13 -2.90
CA VAL A 26 5.81 0.26 -1.50
C VAL A 26 4.46 0.33 -0.81
N MET A 27 4.45 0.07 0.50
CA MET A 27 3.33 0.41 1.36
C MET A 27 3.74 1.54 2.30
N VAL A 28 2.92 2.58 2.36
CA VAL A 28 3.08 3.71 3.26
C VAL A 28 1.89 3.78 4.22
N MET A 29 2.11 4.37 5.40
CA MET A 29 1.04 4.67 6.34
C MET A 29 0.71 6.16 6.29
N ILE A 30 -0.57 6.46 6.33
CA ILE A 30 -1.15 7.78 6.48
C ILE A 30 -1.77 7.86 7.87
N ASP A 31 -1.30 8.81 8.65
CA ASP A 31 -1.94 9.23 9.89
C ASP A 31 -3.15 10.07 9.52
N CYS A 32 -4.31 9.70 10.08
CA CYS A 32 -5.56 10.42 9.88
C CYS A 32 -6.01 10.97 11.23
N ASP A 33 -6.33 12.27 11.30
CA ASP A 33 -6.96 12.89 12.46
C ASP A 33 -8.48 12.83 12.30
N PRO A 34 -9.19 11.92 13.00
CA PRO A 34 -10.64 11.81 12.89
C PRO A 34 -11.39 12.89 13.69
N VAL A 35 -10.72 13.62 14.59
CA VAL A 35 -11.34 14.60 15.48
C VAL A 35 -11.36 15.98 14.82
N ASN A 36 -10.21 16.43 14.32
CA ASN A 36 -10.07 17.75 13.70
C ASN A 36 -10.06 17.70 12.16
N GLY A 37 -9.94 16.49 11.59
CA GLY A 37 -9.71 16.31 10.16
C GLY A 37 -8.23 16.51 9.79
N GLY A 38 -7.83 15.86 8.70
CA GLY A 38 -6.48 15.96 8.17
C GLY A 38 -5.83 14.61 7.94
N MET A 39 -4.85 14.60 7.04
CA MET A 39 -4.05 13.43 6.70
C MET A 39 -2.59 13.84 6.49
N SER A 40 -1.66 13.05 7.02
CA SER A 40 -0.23 13.23 6.81
C SER A 40 0.44 11.88 6.59
N ILE A 41 1.45 11.83 5.72
CA ILE A 41 2.29 10.64 5.55
C ILE A 41 3.07 10.44 6.85
N ASN A 42 3.06 9.22 7.37
CA ASN A 42 3.87 8.83 8.51
C ASN A 42 5.31 8.56 8.04
N PRO A 43 6.31 9.37 8.43
CA PRO A 43 7.69 9.23 7.96
C PRO A 43 8.42 8.01 8.54
N ASP A 44 7.90 7.44 9.64
CA ASP A 44 8.52 6.33 10.36
C ASP A 44 8.04 4.96 9.84
N PHE A 45 7.10 4.94 8.89
CA PHE A 45 6.54 3.71 8.34
C PHE A 45 6.63 3.67 6.80
N MET A 46 7.46 2.75 6.30
CA MET A 46 7.46 2.35 4.90
C MET A 46 7.87 0.88 4.78
N VAL A 47 7.09 0.09 4.03
CA VAL A 47 7.47 -1.26 3.63
C VAL A 47 7.87 -1.24 2.15
N ASN A 48 9.09 -1.69 1.86
CA ASN A 48 9.62 -1.73 0.51
C ASN A 48 9.61 -3.16 -0.04
N PHE A 49 8.73 -3.44 -0.99
CA PHE A 49 8.60 -4.75 -1.65
C PHE A 49 9.62 -4.96 -2.79
N GLY A 50 10.49 -3.98 -3.05
CA GLY A 50 11.65 -4.14 -3.93
C GLY A 50 12.73 -5.06 -3.37
N ASN A 51 12.79 -5.21 -2.04
CA ASN A 51 13.80 -5.99 -1.32
C ASN A 51 13.37 -7.44 -1.02
N GLU A 52 12.33 -7.93 -1.69
CA GLU A 52 11.83 -9.29 -1.48
C GLU A 52 12.86 -10.35 -1.94
N PRO A 53 12.92 -11.53 -1.31
CA PRO A 53 13.97 -12.53 -1.54
C PRO A 53 14.09 -13.02 -2.98
N ASN A 54 12.98 -12.99 -3.73
CA ASN A 54 12.91 -13.47 -5.12
C ASN A 54 12.83 -12.33 -6.15
N GLY A 55 13.19 -11.12 -5.73
CA GLY A 55 13.15 -9.91 -6.55
C GLY A 55 11.90 -9.05 -6.32
N PRO A 56 11.82 -7.91 -7.02
CA PRO A 56 10.82 -6.88 -6.73
C PRO A 56 9.38 -7.38 -6.88
N SER A 57 8.58 -7.17 -5.84
CA SER A 57 7.16 -7.55 -5.78
C SER A 57 6.25 -6.33 -5.83
N ARG A 58 5.03 -6.53 -6.32
CA ARG A 58 3.99 -5.49 -6.43
C ARG A 58 2.91 -5.72 -5.39
N CYS A 59 2.74 -4.76 -4.49
CA CYS A 59 1.70 -4.80 -3.45
C CYS A 59 0.43 -4.11 -3.94
N HIS A 60 -0.73 -4.76 -3.73
CA HIS A 60 -2.02 -4.24 -4.20
C HIS A 60 -3.09 -4.20 -3.09
N GLU A 61 -3.40 -5.34 -2.48
CA GLU A 61 -4.36 -5.41 -1.38
C GLU A 61 -3.64 -5.78 -0.07
N MET A 62 -4.15 -5.26 1.04
CA MET A 62 -3.74 -5.65 2.38
C MET A 62 -4.97 -6.05 3.19
N ARG A 63 -4.75 -6.90 4.20
CA ARG A 63 -5.79 -7.33 5.14
C ARG A 63 -5.26 -7.24 6.55
N TYR A 64 -6.04 -6.65 7.46
CA TYR A 64 -5.62 -6.62 8.87
C TYR A 64 -5.99 -7.93 9.58
N PRO A 65 -5.12 -8.43 10.47
CA PRO A 65 -5.52 -9.47 11.40
C PRO A 65 -6.72 -8.99 12.22
N GLY A 66 -7.81 -9.74 12.19
CA GLY A 66 -9.03 -9.42 12.94
C GLY A 66 -10.01 -8.46 12.23
N GLY A 67 -9.77 -8.12 10.97
CA GLY A 67 -10.68 -7.32 10.14
C GLY A 67 -10.26 -5.86 9.97
N ASP A 68 -10.68 -5.28 8.86
CA ASP A 68 -10.46 -3.92 8.42
C ASP A 68 -11.75 -3.32 7.83
N CYS A 69 -11.70 -2.05 7.42
CA CYS A 69 -12.89 -1.34 6.96
C CYS A 69 -13.48 -1.85 5.63
N THR A 70 -12.87 -2.86 5.00
CA THR A 70 -13.36 -3.47 3.74
C THR A 70 -13.47 -5.00 3.79
N SER A 71 -13.18 -5.65 4.91
CA SER A 71 -13.25 -7.11 5.04
C SER A 71 -14.57 -7.66 5.55
N ASP A 72 -15.26 -6.92 6.41
CA ASP A 72 -16.40 -7.45 7.16
C ASP A 72 -17.74 -7.01 6.59
N ILE A 73 -18.68 -7.96 6.56
CA ILE A 73 -20.08 -7.71 6.21
C ILE A 73 -20.90 -7.85 7.50
N TRP A 74 -21.65 -6.83 7.83
CA TRP A 74 -22.56 -6.80 8.98
C TRP A 74 -23.99 -7.11 8.51
N LEU A 75 -24.74 -7.92 9.27
CA LEU A 75 -26.14 -8.29 9.00
C LEU A 75 -27.12 -7.43 9.81
#